data_AF-A0A2U9ILD1-F1
#
_entry.id   AF-A0A2U9ILD1-F1
#
_cell.length_a   1.000
_cell.length_b   1.000
_cell.length_c   1.000
_cell.angle_alpha   90.00
_cell.angle_beta   90.00
_cell.angle_gamma   90.00
#
_symmetry.space_group_name_H-M   'P 1'
#
loop_
_entity.id
_entity.type
_entity.pdbx_description
1 polymer ?
#
loop_
_entity_poly.entity_id
_entity_poly.type
_entity_poly.pdbx_seq_one_letter_code
_entity_poly.pdbx_strand_id
1 'polypeptide(L)'
;MEIYEIFTEKMDKEVINMISNPYTFAGITGHICITKVFDKADNSFKLFSEAKMPDLTMFQAIFVFDHESEDSTRGILKYNTSIREVSYTIDTFDKSIFGNIDIMIGQRELRFVNNLEIKKGFFKKKDREDLLKHILNDHIKPFLTSYGVKIIETRL
;
A
#
# COMPACT_ATOMS: atom_id res chain seq x y z
N MET A 1 2.47 16.13 3.05
CA MET A 1 3.48 15.11 3.39
C MET A 1 3.39 14.85 4.87
N GLU A 2 3.03 13.63 5.25
CA GLU A 2 3.00 13.15 6.63
C GLU A 2 4.00 12.00 6.76
N ILE A 3 4.62 11.85 7.92
CA ILE A 3 5.63 10.82 8.17
C ILE A 3 5.21 10.03 9.40
N TYR A 4 5.21 8.72 9.26
CA TYR A 4 4.85 7.78 10.31
C TYR A 4 6.00 6.79 10.52
N GLU A 5 6.31 6.46 11.76
CA GLU A 5 7.44 5.58 12.09
C GLU A 5 6.99 4.45 13.01
N ILE A 6 7.41 3.22 12.70
CA ILE A 6 7.27 2.05 13.57
C ILE A 6 8.68 1.54 13.90
N PHE A 7 9.06 1.64 15.16
CA PHE A 7 10.31 1.09 15.67
C PHE A 7 10.07 -0.30 16.24
N THR A 8 10.92 -1.25 15.89
CA THR A 8 10.77 -2.67 16.20
C THR A 8 12.06 -3.26 16.77
N GLU A 9 11.94 -4.41 17.43
CA GLU A 9 13.08 -5.33 17.48
C GLU A 9 13.46 -5.79 16.06
N LYS A 10 14.64 -6.39 15.91
CA LYS A 10 15.17 -6.72 14.58
C LYS A 10 14.16 -7.53 13.78
N MET A 11 13.77 -7.03 12.61
CA MET A 11 12.87 -7.71 11.69
C MET A 11 13.64 -8.77 10.90
N ASP A 12 12.99 -9.92 10.71
CA ASP A 12 13.51 -10.96 9.82
C ASP A 12 13.39 -10.54 8.36
N LYS A 13 14.29 -11.07 7.53
CA LYS A 13 14.31 -10.79 6.09
C LYS A 13 13.00 -11.18 5.40
N GLU A 14 12.34 -12.22 5.90
CA GLU A 14 11.05 -12.67 5.37
C GLU A 14 9.96 -11.60 5.56
N VAL A 15 9.85 -11.02 6.76
CA VAL A 15 8.90 -9.92 7.04
C VAL A 15 9.17 -8.72 6.15
N ILE A 16 10.45 -8.36 5.96
CA ILE A 16 10.86 -7.28 5.05
C ILE A 16 10.43 -7.60 3.60
N ASN A 17 10.65 -8.83 3.14
CA ASN A 17 10.28 -9.25 1.79
C ASN A 17 8.75 -9.23 1.59
N MET A 18 7.97 -9.60 2.61
CA MET A 18 6.51 -9.55 2.58
C MET A 18 5.99 -8.11 2.46
N ILE A 19 6.49 -7.18 3.27
CA ILE A 19 6.11 -5.76 3.17
C ILE A 19 6.53 -5.16 1.82
N SER A 20 7.65 -5.64 1.27
CA SER A 20 8.16 -5.16 -0.02
C SER A 20 7.46 -5.78 -1.22
N ASN A 21 6.69 -6.85 -1.06
CA ASN A 21 5.98 -7.49 -2.16
C ASN A 21 4.61 -6.84 -2.38
N PRO A 22 4.27 -6.33 -3.58
CA PRO A 22 3.05 -5.56 -3.77
C PRO A 22 1.77 -6.37 -3.53
N TYR A 23 1.76 -7.68 -3.82
CA TYR A 23 0.61 -8.54 -3.56
C TYR A 23 0.43 -8.82 -2.08
N THR A 24 1.54 -9.08 -1.38
CA THR A 24 1.49 -9.35 0.05
C THR A 24 1.16 -8.08 0.82
N PHE A 25 1.76 -6.94 0.46
CA PHE A 25 1.42 -5.63 1.02
C PHE A 25 -0.06 -5.29 0.80
N ALA A 26 -0.59 -5.47 -0.41
CA ALA A 26 -2.01 -5.27 -0.68
C ALA A 26 -2.89 -6.12 0.25
N GLY A 27 -2.56 -7.41 0.41
CA GLY A 27 -3.25 -8.30 1.34
C GLY A 27 -3.12 -7.89 2.81
N ILE A 28 -1.92 -7.45 3.25
CA ILE A 28 -1.70 -6.96 4.62
C ILE A 28 -2.58 -5.74 4.86
N THR A 29 -2.61 -4.77 3.94
CA THR A 29 -3.38 -3.53 4.16
C THR A 29 -4.87 -3.74 4.22
N GLY A 30 -5.44 -4.76 3.57
CA GLY A 30 -6.89 -4.90 3.40
C GLY A 30 -7.56 -3.82 2.53
N HIS A 31 -6.88 -2.70 2.25
CA HIS A 31 -7.40 -1.53 1.54
C HIS A 31 -7.00 -1.47 0.06
N ILE A 32 -6.20 -2.44 -0.41
CA ILE A 32 -5.77 -2.53 -1.80
C ILE A 32 -6.09 -3.93 -2.31
N CYS A 33 -6.85 -4.01 -3.40
CA CYS A 33 -7.11 -5.25 -4.10
C CYS A 33 -6.51 -5.16 -5.51
N ILE A 34 -5.40 -5.85 -5.76
CA ILE A 34 -4.79 -5.96 -7.09
C ILE A 34 -5.66 -6.89 -7.94
N THR A 35 -6.22 -6.35 -9.03
CA THR A 35 -7.16 -7.09 -9.90
C THR A 35 -6.53 -7.58 -11.20
N LYS A 36 -5.62 -6.78 -11.77
CA LYS A 36 -4.98 -7.06 -13.06
C LYS A 36 -3.55 -6.55 -13.09
N VAL A 37 -2.72 -7.18 -13.92
CA VAL A 37 -1.36 -6.75 -14.23
C VAL A 37 -1.34 -6.08 -15.60
N PHE A 38 -0.48 -5.09 -15.79
CA PHE A 38 -0.27 -4.51 -17.11
C PHE A 38 0.48 -5.51 -18.01
N ASP A 39 -0.06 -5.82 -19.18
CA ASP A 39 0.57 -6.68 -20.18
C ASP A 39 1.22 -5.81 -21.26
N LYS A 40 2.55 -5.83 -21.33
CA LYS A 40 3.33 -5.05 -22.30
C LYS A 40 3.14 -5.52 -23.74
N ALA A 41 2.69 -6.76 -23.96
CA ALA A 41 2.48 -7.28 -25.32
C ALA A 41 1.35 -6.55 -26.04
N ASP A 42 0.25 -6.29 -25.33
CA ASP A 42 -0.98 -5.74 -25.88
C ASP A 42 -1.34 -4.37 -25.25
N ASN A 43 -0.42 -3.77 -24.49
CA ASN A 43 -0.57 -2.48 -23.78
C ASN A 43 -1.90 -2.33 -23.01
N SER A 44 -2.29 -3.38 -22.28
CA SER A 44 -3.58 -3.45 -21.59
C SER A 44 -3.49 -4.18 -20.26
N PHE A 45 -4.44 -3.92 -19.36
CA PHE A 45 -4.54 -4.64 -18.09
C PHE A 45 -5.28 -5.97 -18.26
N LYS A 46 -4.66 -7.06 -17.82
CA LYS A 46 -5.20 -8.43 -17.91
C LYS A 46 -5.12 -9.18 -16.59
N LEU A 47 -5.90 -10.25 -16.45
CA LEU A 47 -5.67 -11.19 -15.37
C LEU A 47 -4.24 -11.73 -15.46
N PHE A 48 -3.61 -12.01 -14.32
CA PHE A 48 -2.22 -12.45 -14.31
C PHE A 48 -2.01 -13.73 -15.14
N SER A 49 -2.98 -14.65 -15.12
CA SER A 49 -3.00 -15.88 -15.92
C SER A 49 -3.14 -15.67 -17.43
N GLU A 50 -3.56 -14.48 -17.87
CA GLU A 50 -3.81 -14.13 -19.28
C GLU A 50 -2.72 -13.21 -19.87
N ALA A 51 -1.85 -12.66 -19.02
CA ALA A 51 -0.80 -11.74 -19.44
C ALA A 51 0.33 -12.50 -20.14
N LYS A 52 0.70 -12.06 -21.35
CA LYS A 52 1.79 -12.67 -22.12
C LYS A 52 3.15 -12.13 -21.71
N MET A 53 3.23 -10.82 -21.44
CA MET A 53 4.43 -10.12 -21.01
C MET A 53 4.09 -9.19 -19.83
N PRO A 54 3.81 -9.75 -18.63
CA PRO A 54 3.37 -8.99 -17.48
C PRO A 54 4.43 -8.01 -16.97
N ASP A 55 4.00 -6.78 -16.66
CA ASP A 55 4.76 -5.80 -15.92
C ASP A 55 4.39 -5.84 -14.44
N LEU A 56 5.26 -6.47 -13.64
CA LEU A 56 5.07 -6.57 -12.18
C LEU A 56 5.32 -5.25 -11.43
N THR A 57 5.44 -4.12 -12.14
CA THR A 57 5.53 -2.77 -11.57
C THR A 57 4.27 -1.94 -11.78
N MET A 58 3.28 -2.43 -12.53
CA MET A 58 2.06 -1.68 -12.84
C MET A 58 0.82 -2.56 -12.81
N PHE A 59 -0.13 -2.18 -11.95
CA PHE A 59 -1.33 -2.96 -11.65
C PHE A 59 -2.58 -2.11 -11.77
N GLN A 60 -3.68 -2.75 -12.16
CA GLN A 60 -5.01 -2.19 -11.92
C GLN A 60 -5.48 -2.68 -10.55
N ALA A 61 -5.89 -1.76 -9.69
CA ALA A 61 -6.32 -2.06 -8.34
C ALA A 61 -7.67 -1.42 -8.00
N ILE A 62 -8.37 -2.03 -7.05
CA ILE A 62 -9.46 -1.41 -6.30
C ILE A 62 -8.86 -0.91 -4.98
N PHE A 63 -9.16 0.34 -4.64
CA PHE A 63 -8.78 0.96 -3.38
C PHE A 63 -10.04 1.07 -2.53
N VAL A 64 -10.03 0.47 -1.34
CA VAL A 64 -11.15 0.46 -0.39
C VAL A 64 -10.82 1.45 0.72
N PHE A 65 -11.72 2.37 1.04
CA PHE A 65 -11.49 3.42 2.05
C PHE A 65 -12.15 3.11 3.37
N ASP A 66 -13.30 2.47 3.31
CA ASP A 66 -14.08 2.10 4.48
C ASP A 66 -14.82 0.80 4.18
N HIS A 67 -14.53 -0.21 5.00
CA HIS A 67 -15.14 -1.52 4.89
C HIS A 67 -16.63 -1.51 5.26
N GLU A 68 -17.09 -0.52 6.03
CA GLU A 68 -18.49 -0.41 6.46
C GLU A 68 -19.37 0.28 5.42
N SER A 69 -18.84 1.26 4.68
CA SER A 69 -19.59 2.04 3.69
C SER A 69 -19.44 1.57 2.24
N GLU A 70 -18.64 0.53 2.00
CA GLU A 70 -18.28 0.02 0.66
C GLU A 70 -17.63 1.09 -0.24
N ASP A 71 -17.12 2.19 0.34
CA ASP A 71 -16.49 3.28 -0.40
C ASP A 71 -15.20 2.77 -1.04
N SER A 72 -15.23 2.61 -2.35
CA SER A 72 -14.13 2.08 -3.13
C SER A 72 -14.04 2.74 -4.49
N THR A 73 -12.82 2.83 -5.00
CA THR A 73 -12.55 3.34 -6.34
C THR A 73 -11.55 2.47 -7.07
N ARG A 74 -11.51 2.59 -8.39
CA ARG A 74 -10.57 1.85 -9.25
C ARG A 74 -9.48 2.77 -9.76
N GLY A 75 -8.28 2.23 -9.90
CA GLY A 75 -7.16 2.98 -10.43
C GLY A 75 -5.97 2.12 -10.80
N ILE A 76 -4.85 2.81 -10.94
CA ILE A 76 -3.55 2.23 -11.22
C ILE A 76 -2.70 2.31 -9.95
N LEU A 77 -2.13 1.17 -9.57
CA LEU A 77 -1.07 1.07 -8.58
C LEU A 77 0.24 0.85 -9.33
N LYS A 78 1.20 1.77 -9.20
CA LYS A 78 2.57 1.54 -9.65
C LYS A 78 3.44 1.21 -8.45
N TYR A 79 4.31 0.24 -8.65
CA TYR A 79 5.20 -0.31 -7.64
C TYR A 79 6.64 -0.08 -8.08
N ASN A 80 7.45 0.48 -7.20
CA ASN A 80 8.89 0.60 -7.40
C ASN A 80 9.61 0.17 -6.11
N THR A 81 10.75 -0.50 -6.25
CA THR A 81 11.55 -0.95 -5.12
C THR A 81 13.02 -0.64 -5.36
N SER A 82 13.69 -0.21 -4.29
CA SER A 82 15.13 -0.08 -4.18
C SER A 82 15.62 -0.87 -2.96
N ILE A 83 16.93 -0.87 -2.69
CA ILE A 83 17.56 -1.67 -1.61
C ILE A 83 16.92 -1.42 -0.23
N ARG A 84 16.37 -0.22 0.03
CA ARG A 84 15.81 0.16 1.34
C ARG A 84 14.49 0.90 1.24
N GLU A 85 13.87 0.91 0.07
CA GLU A 85 12.68 1.71 -0.15
C GLU A 85 11.72 0.98 -1.06
N VAL A 86 10.44 1.10 -0.74
CA VAL A 86 9.35 0.64 -1.59
C VAL A 86 8.39 1.79 -1.77
N SER A 87 8.09 2.13 -3.01
CA SER A 87 7.16 3.19 -3.35
C SER A 87 5.92 2.62 -4.03
N TYR A 88 4.77 2.97 -3.48
CA TYR A 88 3.45 2.63 -4.00
C TYR A 88 2.79 3.92 -4.50
N THR A 89 2.82 4.14 -5.81
CA THR A 89 2.14 5.28 -6.43
C THR A 89 0.71 4.89 -6.81
N ILE A 90 -0.25 5.69 -6.38
CA ILE A 90 -1.68 5.50 -6.59
C ILE A 90 -2.17 6.59 -7.56
N ASP A 91 -2.93 6.20 -8.58
CA ASP A 91 -3.65 7.11 -9.46
C ASP A 91 -5.04 6.53 -9.79
N THR A 92 -6.07 7.09 -9.18
CA THR A 92 -7.47 6.66 -9.34
C THR A 92 -8.08 7.21 -10.62
N PHE A 93 -8.96 6.44 -11.26
CA PHE A 93 -9.57 6.84 -12.54
C PHE A 93 -10.51 8.03 -12.41
N ASP A 94 -11.19 8.15 -11.27
CA ASP A 94 -12.04 9.29 -10.91
C ASP A 94 -11.25 10.50 -10.36
N LYS A 95 -9.92 10.37 -10.24
CA LYS A 95 -9.02 11.38 -9.67
C LYS A 95 -9.36 11.77 -8.23
N SER A 96 -10.07 10.90 -7.51
CA SER A 96 -10.35 11.07 -6.08
C SER A 96 -9.09 10.98 -5.24
N ILE A 97 -8.12 10.15 -5.65
CA ILE A 97 -6.81 9.99 -5.02
C ILE A 97 -5.71 9.92 -6.06
N PHE A 98 -4.62 10.61 -5.77
CA PHE A 98 -3.37 10.50 -6.50
C PHE A 98 -2.19 10.78 -5.57
N GLY A 99 -1.03 10.20 -5.84
CA GLY A 99 0.18 10.42 -5.04
C GLY A 99 0.89 9.12 -4.74
N ASN A 100 1.71 9.10 -3.69
CA ASN A 100 2.48 7.90 -3.33
C ASN A 100 2.59 7.70 -1.82
N ILE A 101 2.79 6.45 -1.44
CA ILE A 101 3.24 6.03 -0.11
C ILE A 101 4.62 5.42 -0.30
N ASP A 102 5.62 5.99 0.37
CA ASP A 102 6.97 5.43 0.39
C ASP A 102 7.23 4.75 1.73
N ILE A 103 7.81 3.55 1.69
CA ILE A 103 8.18 2.77 2.87
C ILE A 103 9.69 2.64 2.86
N MET A 104 10.36 3.34 3.77
CA MET A 104 11.77 3.17 4.04
C MET A 104 11.96 2.03 5.06
N ILE A 105 12.74 1.04 4.67
CA ILE A 105 12.91 -0.21 5.43
C ILE A 105 14.31 -0.25 6.05
N GLY A 106 14.34 -0.15 7.38
CA GLY A 106 15.49 -0.43 8.21
C GLY A 106 15.42 -1.84 8.82
N GLN A 107 16.50 -2.28 9.49
CA GLN A 107 16.47 -3.57 10.21
C GLN A 107 15.57 -3.55 11.46
N ARG A 108 15.28 -2.36 12.00
CA ARG A 108 14.57 -2.14 13.27
C ARG A 108 13.56 -0.98 13.17
N GLU A 109 13.26 -0.55 11.95
CA GLU A 109 12.44 0.63 11.69
C GLU A 109 11.74 0.46 10.35
N LEU A 110 10.46 0.83 10.31
CA LEU A 110 9.72 1.12 9.10
C LEU A 110 9.27 2.57 9.16
N ARG A 111 9.65 3.36 8.16
CA ARG A 111 9.18 4.75 8.02
C ARG A 111 8.29 4.85 6.79
N PHE A 112 7.09 5.36 6.98
CA PHE A 112 6.08 5.57 5.96
C PHE A 112 5.97 7.06 5.66
N VAL A 113 6.20 7.46 4.41
CA VAL A 113 6.04 8.83 3.94
C VAL A 113 4.77 8.88 3.09
N ASN A 114 3.77 9.60 3.59
CA ASN A 114 2.48 9.78 2.93
C ASN A 114 2.46 11.06 2.11
N ASN A 115 2.38 10.89 0.79
CA ASN A 115 2.20 11.96 -0.19
C ASN A 115 0.90 11.80 -0.97
N LEU A 116 -0.09 11.10 -0.42
CA LEU A 116 -1.40 10.98 -1.05
C LEU A 116 -2.16 12.31 -0.97
N GLU A 117 -2.65 12.75 -2.13
CA GLU A 117 -3.60 13.84 -2.27
C GLU A 117 -5.00 13.25 -2.49
N ILE A 118 -5.90 13.52 -1.54
CA ILE A 118 -7.27 13.04 -1.56
C ILE A 118 -8.19 14.21 -1.89
N LYS A 119 -8.78 14.21 -3.09
CA LYS A 119 -9.73 15.24 -3.53
C LYS A 119 -11.11 15.00 -2.91
N LYS A 120 -11.73 16.10 -2.45
CA LYS A 120 -13.08 16.12 -1.86
C LYS A 120 -14.15 15.86 -2.92
N GLY A 121 -15.04 14.91 -2.64
CA GLY A 121 -16.28 14.68 -3.39
C GLY A 121 -17.06 13.52 -2.76
N PHE A 122 -18.19 13.87 -2.11
CA PHE A 122 -19.13 13.05 -1.33
C PHE A 122 -18.51 12.09 -0.27
N PHE A 123 -18.91 12.30 0.99
CA PHE A 123 -18.56 11.53 2.21
C PHE A 123 -17.28 11.96 2.98
N LYS A 124 -17.29 11.73 4.29
CA LYS A 124 -16.66 12.57 5.33
C LYS A 124 -15.13 12.66 5.21
N LYS A 125 -14.64 13.89 5.10
CA LYS A 125 -13.21 14.27 5.02
C LYS A 125 -12.32 13.65 6.13
N LYS A 126 -12.90 13.42 7.31
CA LYS A 126 -12.18 12.94 8.51
C LYS A 126 -11.73 11.48 8.37
N ASP A 127 -12.49 10.66 7.66
CA ASP A 127 -12.22 9.22 7.56
C ASP A 127 -11.11 8.91 6.53
N ARG A 128 -10.93 9.79 5.54
CA ARG A 128 -9.87 9.66 4.52
C ARG A 128 -8.51 10.20 4.98
N GLU A 129 -8.49 11.22 5.84
CA GLU A 129 -7.24 11.80 6.39
C GLU A 129 -6.55 10.86 7.41
N ASP A 130 -7.28 9.95 8.04
CA ASP A 130 -6.72 8.96 8.98
C ASP A 130 -6.49 7.56 8.36
N LEU A 131 -6.68 7.38 7.04
CA LEU A 131 -6.57 6.07 6.37
C LEU A 131 -5.22 5.40 6.59
N LEU A 132 -4.11 6.13 6.44
CA LEU A 132 -2.80 5.51 6.64
C LEU A 132 -2.56 5.18 8.12
N LYS A 133 -3.05 6.00 9.06
CA LYS A 133 -2.96 5.64 10.49
C LYS A 133 -3.76 4.39 10.81
N HIS A 134 -4.94 4.22 10.20
CA HIS A 134 -5.73 2.99 10.31
C HIS A 134 -4.97 1.79 9.72
N ILE A 135 -4.45 1.89 8.49
CA ILE A 135 -3.59 0.86 7.89
C ILE A 135 -2.42 0.51 8.83
N LEU A 136 -1.76 1.50 9.40
CA LEU A 136 -0.61 1.27 10.28
C LEU A 136 -1.01 0.60 11.60
N ASN A 137 -2.07 1.06 12.26
CA ASN A 137 -2.49 0.55 13.57
C ASN A 137 -3.23 -0.78 13.52
N ASP A 138 -4.08 -0.96 12.52
CA ASP A 138 -5.07 -2.03 12.52
C ASP A 138 -4.71 -3.14 11.54
N HIS A 139 -3.72 -2.90 10.67
CA HIS A 139 -3.28 -3.89 9.68
C HIS A 139 -1.78 -4.19 9.76
N ILE A 140 -0.91 -3.19 9.58
CA ILE A 140 0.55 -3.37 9.53
C ILE A 140 1.10 -3.80 10.90
N LYS A 141 0.74 -3.11 11.97
CA LYS A 141 1.20 -3.47 13.33
C LYS A 141 0.72 -4.87 13.74
N PRO A 142 -0.57 -5.24 13.57
CA PRO A 142 -1.04 -6.60 13.81
C PRO A 142 -0.33 -7.65 12.95
N PHE A 143 -0.06 -7.36 11.67
CA PHE A 143 0.75 -8.24 10.84
C PHE A 143 2.14 -8.46 11.44
N LEU A 144 2.86 -7.40 11.79
CA LEU A 144 4.20 -7.49 12.40
C LEU A 144 4.18 -8.34 13.68
N THR A 145 3.23 -8.09 14.58
CA THR A 145 3.13 -8.83 15.84
C THR A 145 2.74 -10.29 15.62
N SER A 146 1.89 -10.60 14.63
CA SER A 146 1.53 -11.99 14.28
C SER A 146 2.73 -12.81 13.78
N TYR A 147 3.74 -12.15 13.21
CA TYR A 147 5.02 -12.74 12.80
C TYR A 147 6.10 -12.66 13.89
N GLY A 148 5.73 -12.33 15.13
CA GLY A 148 6.66 -12.30 16.27
C GLY A 148 7.55 -11.05 16.32
N VAL A 149 7.32 -10.05 15.46
CA VAL A 149 8.06 -8.79 15.52
C VAL A 149 7.51 -7.95 16.66
N LYS A 150 8.35 -7.68 17.66
CA LYS A 150 8.00 -6.83 18.79
C LYS A 150 8.12 -5.36 18.42
N ILE A 151 7.03 -4.61 18.62
CA ILE A 151 6.99 -3.16 18.42
C ILE A 151 7.53 -2.48 19.70
N ILE A 152 8.46 -1.55 19.53
CA ILE A 152 9.09 -0.78 20.61
C ILE A 152 8.41 0.58 20.76
N GLU A 153 8.23 1.30 19.66
CA GLU A 153 7.68 2.66 19.63
C GLU A 153 6.92 2.87 18.31
N THR A 154 5.91 3.74 18.32
CA THR A 154 5.25 4.21 17.10
C THR A 154 5.08 5.72 17.18
N ARG A 155 5.36 6.41 16.09
CA ARG A 155 5.13 7.85 15.93
C ARG A 155 4.10 8.06 14.83
N LEU A 156 2.90 8.51 15.22
CA LEU A 156 1.76 8.75 14.35
C LEU A 156 1.36 10.23 14.28
#